data_AF-A0A3Q2I2C3-F1
#
_entry.id   AF-A0A3Q2I2C3-F1
#
_cell.length_a   1.000
_cell.length_b   1.000
_cell.length_c   1.000
_cell.angle_alpha   90.00
_cell.angle_beta   90.00
_cell.angle_gamma   90.00
#
_symmetry.space_group_name_H-M   'P 1'
#
loop_
_entity.id
_entity.type
_entity.pdbx_description
1 polymer ?
#
loop_
_entity_poly.entity_id
_entity_poly.type
_entity_poly.pdbx_seq_one_letter_code
_entity_poly.pdbx_strand_id
1 'polypeptide(L)'
;MEKQYLSQREVDPGAHFTRNHTVLEGTRFKRAIFKGKYCRTFGCCEDRDDSCVVQFYEANALCYCDKFCERENSDCCPDYKSFCREEKERPPHTTLWYAEGCFRDGQRYEEGSVIKDNCNSCTCSGQQWKCSQHVCLIQPELIERVNKGDYGWTAQNYSQFWGMTLEEGFKYRLGTLPPSPMLLSMNEVTVSVLPDSCVYVCL
;
A
#
# COMPACT_ATOMS: atom_id res chain seq x y z
N MET A 1 -78.09 72.06 6.38
CA MET A 1 -79.23 71.15 6.13
C MET A 1 -78.60 69.78 5.92
N GLU A 2 -78.81 68.84 6.86
CA GLU A 2 -79.85 67.78 6.77
C GLU A 2 -79.48 66.70 5.73
N LYS A 3 -79.65 65.40 5.97
CA LYS A 3 -80.28 64.69 7.10
C LYS A 3 -79.73 63.25 7.18
N GLN A 4 -80.05 62.59 8.30
CA GLN A 4 -80.46 61.18 8.45
C GLN A 4 -80.61 60.35 7.13
N TYR A 5 -80.34 59.03 7.06
CA TYR A 5 -80.51 58.00 8.11
C TYR A 5 -79.87 56.65 7.72
N LEU A 6 -79.75 55.73 8.71
CA LEU A 6 -79.63 54.24 8.70
C LEU A 6 -79.12 53.50 7.43
N SER A 7 -78.11 52.61 7.50
CA SER A 7 -77.97 51.39 8.32
C SER A 7 -78.96 50.27 7.95
N GLN A 8 -78.43 49.09 7.58
CA GLN A 8 -78.46 47.84 8.37
C GLN A 8 -77.77 46.75 7.50
N ARG A 9 -76.70 46.10 8.00
CA ARG A 9 -76.68 44.75 8.63
C ARG A 9 -76.85 43.61 7.59
N GLU A 10 -76.31 42.41 7.73
CA GLU A 10 -75.68 41.64 8.83
C GLU A 10 -74.88 40.50 8.09
N VAL A 11 -73.95 39.70 8.63
CA VAL A 11 -73.64 39.23 9.98
C VAL A 11 -72.10 39.03 10.12
N ASP A 12 -71.62 39.10 11.37
CA ASP A 12 -70.26 38.83 11.86
C ASP A 12 -70.09 37.30 12.18
N PRO A 13 -69.26 36.83 13.14
CA PRO A 13 -67.80 36.89 13.25
C PRO A 13 -67.10 35.50 13.25
N GLY A 14 -65.78 35.54 13.03
CA GLY A 14 -64.82 34.85 13.94
C GLY A 14 -64.19 33.55 13.44
N ALA A 15 -62.88 33.31 13.61
CA ALA A 15 -62.01 33.84 14.66
C ALA A 15 -60.87 34.78 14.19
N HIS A 16 -60.74 35.91 14.90
CA HIS A 16 -59.51 36.70 15.08
C HIS A 16 -58.36 35.84 15.66
N PHE A 17 -57.07 36.20 15.77
CA PHE A 17 -56.37 37.46 16.10
C PHE A 17 -54.84 37.19 15.80
N THR A 18 -53.91 38.08 15.44
CA THR A 18 -53.84 39.54 15.17
C THR A 18 -52.62 39.83 14.26
N ARG A 19 -52.42 41.09 13.83
CA ARG A 19 -51.11 41.62 13.39
C ARG A 19 -50.52 42.48 14.52
N ASN A 20 -49.29 42.19 14.96
CA ASN A 20 -48.50 43.09 15.81
C ASN A 20 -47.07 43.18 15.28
N HIS A 21 -46.50 44.40 15.27
CA HIS A 21 -45.16 44.68 14.78
C HIS A 21 -44.10 44.35 15.85
N THR A 22 -43.14 43.49 15.51
CA THR A 22 -41.76 43.60 16.01
C THR A 22 -40.80 43.32 14.85
N VAL A 23 -39.69 44.07 14.80
CA VAL A 23 -38.60 43.78 13.87
C VAL A 23 -37.84 42.58 14.41
N LEU A 24 -38.04 41.42 13.79
CA LEU A 24 -37.13 40.29 13.93
C LEU A 24 -37.12 39.51 12.61
N GLU A 25 -35.91 39.22 12.15
CA GLU A 25 -35.48 38.35 11.05
C GLU A 25 -36.61 37.66 10.25
N GLY A 26 -36.67 37.94 8.95
CA GLY A 26 -37.59 37.29 8.03
C GLY A 26 -37.45 35.77 8.12
N THR A 27 -38.39 35.13 8.81
CA THR A 27 -38.39 33.70 9.08
C THR A 27 -38.67 32.97 7.77
N ARG A 28 -37.59 32.71 7.03
CA ARG A 28 -37.53 31.84 5.87
C ARG A 28 -38.23 30.54 6.28
N PHE A 29 -39.48 30.37 5.85
CA PHE A 29 -40.31 29.21 6.18
C PHE A 29 -39.43 27.99 6.04
N LYS A 30 -39.20 27.26 7.14
CA LYS A 30 -38.34 26.08 7.15
C LYS A 30 -38.89 25.16 6.07
N ARG A 31 -38.21 25.13 4.90
CA ARG A 31 -38.61 24.31 3.76
C ARG A 31 -38.80 22.91 4.34
N ALA A 32 -40.03 22.41 4.29
CA ALA A 32 -40.31 21.08 4.83
C ALA A 32 -39.31 20.13 4.18
N ILE A 33 -38.56 19.37 5.00
CA ILE A 33 -37.46 18.55 4.51
C ILE A 33 -38.10 17.33 3.82
N PHE A 34 -38.53 17.53 2.58
CA PHE A 34 -39.06 16.49 1.71
C PHE A 34 -37.91 15.53 1.40
N LYS A 35 -37.89 14.41 2.12
CA LYS A 35 -36.87 13.36 2.00
C LYS A 35 -37.01 12.60 0.67
N GLY A 36 -36.63 13.22 -0.45
CA GLY A 36 -36.70 12.63 -1.81
C GLY A 36 -38.14 12.33 -2.29
N LYS A 37 -39.11 13.21 -1.97
CA LYS A 37 -40.55 12.97 -2.26
C LYS A 37 -41.32 14.21 -2.74
N TYR A 38 -40.62 15.28 -3.08
CA TYR A 38 -41.22 16.53 -3.56
C TYR A 38 -42.03 16.32 -4.85
N CYS A 39 -41.44 15.68 -5.86
CA CYS A 39 -42.08 15.34 -7.13
C CYS A 39 -43.40 14.58 -6.95
N ARG A 40 -43.42 13.63 -6.00
CA ARG A 40 -44.58 12.78 -5.73
C ARG A 40 -45.76 13.55 -5.13
N THR A 41 -45.50 14.73 -4.57
CA THR A 41 -46.50 15.56 -3.88
C THR A 41 -46.91 16.78 -4.71
N PHE A 42 -46.01 17.34 -5.54
CA PHE A 42 -46.24 18.60 -6.26
C PHE A 42 -46.01 18.53 -7.79
N GLY A 43 -45.59 17.37 -8.33
CA GLY A 43 -45.14 17.22 -9.71
C GLY A 43 -43.64 17.50 -9.87
N CYS A 44 -43.01 16.88 -10.87
CA CYS A 44 -41.61 17.15 -11.24
C CYS A 44 -41.51 18.29 -12.25
N CYS A 45 -40.39 19.02 -12.21
CA CYS A 45 -39.87 19.72 -13.38
C CYS A 45 -39.38 18.71 -14.43
N GLU A 46 -39.23 19.15 -15.68
CA GLU A 46 -38.59 18.35 -16.72
C GLU A 46 -37.13 18.02 -16.31
N ASP A 47 -36.71 16.78 -16.55
CA ASP A 47 -35.39 16.23 -16.17
C ASP A 47 -35.01 16.37 -14.67
N ARG A 48 -36.00 16.24 -13.77
CA ARG A 48 -35.81 16.04 -12.32
C ARG A 48 -36.15 14.61 -11.92
N ASP A 49 -35.23 13.96 -11.18
CA ASP A 49 -35.44 12.63 -10.60
C ASP A 49 -35.33 12.65 -9.06
N ASP A 50 -36.47 12.51 -8.39
CA ASP A 50 -36.58 12.41 -6.92
C ASP A 50 -36.08 11.06 -6.36
N SER A 51 -35.80 10.06 -7.21
CA SER A 51 -35.19 8.78 -6.83
C SER A 51 -33.66 8.81 -6.89
N CYS A 52 -33.07 9.73 -7.65
CA CYS A 52 -31.62 9.94 -7.74
C CYS A 52 -31.18 11.04 -6.75
N VAL A 53 -30.99 10.65 -5.49
CA VAL A 53 -30.77 11.57 -4.36
C VAL A 53 -29.59 11.14 -3.49
N VAL A 54 -28.72 12.10 -3.15
CA VAL A 54 -27.58 11.94 -2.23
C VAL A 54 -27.77 12.82 -0.99
N GLN A 55 -27.30 12.36 0.17
CA GLN A 55 -27.35 13.14 1.41
C GLN A 55 -26.07 13.96 1.60
N PHE A 56 -26.21 15.30 1.59
CA PHE A 56 -25.11 16.22 1.85
C PHE A 56 -25.08 16.57 3.34
N TYR A 57 -24.27 15.81 4.09
CA TYR A 57 -24.24 15.84 5.56
C TYR A 57 -23.86 17.22 6.13
N GLU A 58 -22.94 17.94 5.49
CA GLU A 58 -22.39 19.22 5.96
C GLU A 58 -23.44 20.33 6.05
N ALA A 59 -24.38 20.39 5.10
CA ALA A 59 -25.51 21.32 5.14
C ALA A 59 -26.83 20.67 5.63
N ASN A 60 -26.79 19.41 6.08
CA ASN A 60 -27.97 18.59 6.40
C ASN A 60 -29.05 18.65 5.30
N ALA A 61 -28.61 18.55 4.04
CA ALA A 61 -29.42 18.74 2.84
C ALA A 61 -29.49 17.46 2.00
N LEU A 62 -30.36 17.47 0.99
CA LEU A 62 -30.45 16.43 -0.04
C LEU A 62 -30.12 17.05 -1.39
N CYS A 63 -29.20 16.41 -2.10
CA CYS A 63 -28.80 16.75 -3.47
C CYS A 63 -29.60 15.90 -4.45
N TYR A 64 -30.07 16.54 -5.52
CA TYR A 64 -30.87 15.93 -6.58
C TYR A 64 -30.11 16.05 -7.90
N CYS A 65 -30.26 15.08 -8.79
CA CYS A 65 -29.68 15.12 -10.12
C CYS A 65 -30.50 15.96 -11.10
N ASP A 66 -30.69 17.24 -10.78
CA ASP A 66 -31.43 18.19 -11.60
C ASP A 66 -30.56 18.74 -12.76
N LYS A 67 -30.99 18.53 -14.00
CA LYS A 67 -30.23 18.90 -15.23
C LYS A 67 -29.81 20.38 -15.33
N PHE A 68 -30.45 21.30 -14.60
CA PHE A 68 -30.04 22.71 -14.58
C PHE A 68 -28.64 22.92 -13.96
N CYS A 69 -28.15 21.97 -13.15
CA CYS A 69 -26.83 22.03 -12.54
C CYS A 69 -25.66 21.75 -13.51
N GLU A 70 -25.95 21.38 -14.76
CA GLU A 70 -24.96 21.35 -15.84
C GLU A 70 -24.29 22.71 -16.08
N ARG A 71 -24.98 23.82 -15.77
CA ARG A 71 -24.54 25.19 -16.10
C ARG A 71 -23.66 25.88 -15.05
N GLU A 72 -23.23 25.15 -14.00
CA GLU A 72 -22.47 25.68 -12.84
C GLU A 72 -23.11 26.92 -12.17
N ASN A 73 -24.07 26.68 -11.26
CA ASN A 73 -24.69 27.71 -10.44
C ASN A 73 -24.41 27.46 -8.95
N SER A 74 -24.46 28.51 -8.11
CA SER A 74 -24.20 28.44 -6.66
C SER A 74 -25.16 27.55 -5.87
N ASP A 75 -26.36 27.29 -6.41
CA ASP A 75 -27.41 26.52 -5.75
C ASP A 75 -27.31 25.01 -6.03
N CYS A 76 -26.24 24.58 -6.71
CA CYS A 76 -25.97 23.19 -7.08
C CYS A 76 -24.97 22.51 -6.13
N CYS A 77 -25.10 21.19 -6.00
CA CYS A 77 -24.18 20.41 -5.17
C CYS A 77 -22.83 20.21 -5.88
N PRO A 78 -21.70 20.24 -5.14
CA PRO A 78 -20.35 20.21 -5.72
C PRO A 78 -20.02 18.89 -6.43
N ASP A 79 -20.69 17.80 -6.05
CA ASP A 79 -20.58 16.45 -6.59
C ASP A 79 -21.54 16.17 -7.76
N TYR A 80 -22.37 17.14 -8.18
CA TYR A 80 -23.37 16.93 -9.25
C TYR A 80 -22.73 16.36 -10.53
N LYS A 81 -21.60 16.91 -10.99
CA LYS A 81 -20.96 16.45 -12.24
C LYS A 81 -20.41 15.02 -12.15
N SER A 82 -19.87 14.62 -11.00
CA SER A 82 -19.27 13.30 -10.79
C SER A 82 -20.28 12.21 -10.42
N PHE A 83 -21.41 12.59 -9.81
CA PHE A 83 -22.45 11.65 -9.38
C PHE A 83 -23.60 11.52 -10.42
N CYS A 84 -24.09 12.64 -10.94
CA CYS A 84 -25.28 12.68 -11.78
C CYS A 84 -24.99 12.53 -13.27
N ARG A 85 -23.75 12.81 -13.69
CA ARG A 85 -23.32 12.60 -15.07
C ARG A 85 -22.62 11.26 -15.16
N GLU A 86 -23.05 10.41 -16.10
CA GLU A 86 -22.29 9.22 -16.50
C GLU A 86 -21.01 9.59 -17.30
N GLU A 87 -20.27 10.61 -16.86
CA GLU A 87 -18.83 10.53 -17.02
C GLU A 87 -18.36 9.35 -16.17
N LYS A 88 -18.31 8.19 -16.84
CA LYS A 88 -17.25 7.22 -16.60
C LYS A 88 -15.93 7.96 -16.78
N GLU A 89 -15.54 8.72 -15.77
CA GLU A 89 -14.16 8.76 -15.36
C GLU A 89 -13.71 7.30 -15.39
N ARG A 90 -12.87 6.97 -16.38
CA ARG A 90 -12.04 5.78 -16.27
C ARG A 90 -11.44 5.90 -14.87
N PRO A 91 -11.56 4.88 -14.00
CA PRO A 91 -11.14 4.99 -12.61
C PRO A 91 -9.76 5.65 -12.60
N PRO A 92 -9.60 6.75 -11.85
CA PRO A 92 -8.50 7.70 -12.02
C PRO A 92 -7.24 6.88 -12.09
N HIS A 93 -6.46 7.00 -13.19
CA HIS A 93 -5.45 6.01 -13.58
C HIS A 93 -4.57 5.58 -12.39
N THR A 94 -5.06 4.59 -11.66
CA THR A 94 -4.35 3.53 -11.01
C THR A 94 -3.82 2.71 -12.18
N THR A 95 -2.85 3.33 -12.85
CA THR A 95 -1.55 2.71 -13.10
C THR A 95 -1.54 1.31 -12.50
N LEU A 96 -1.82 0.33 -13.35
CA LEU A 96 -1.58 -1.10 -13.13
C LEU A 96 -0.06 -1.33 -13.10
N TRP A 97 0.64 -0.54 -12.29
CA TRP A 97 2.10 -0.48 -12.10
C TRP A 97 2.55 -1.45 -11.01
N TYR A 98 1.75 -2.49 -10.75
CA TYR A 98 2.12 -3.62 -9.90
C TYR A 98 1.91 -4.95 -10.64
N ALA A 99 2.52 -5.02 -11.82
CA ALA A 99 2.90 -6.28 -12.45
C ALA A 99 4.34 -6.24 -13.01
N GLU A 100 5.14 -5.23 -12.66
CA GLU A 100 6.56 -5.11 -13.02
C GLU A 100 7.46 -6.00 -12.14
N GLY A 101 7.08 -7.27 -12.06
CA GLY A 101 7.83 -8.32 -11.38
C GLY A 101 9.11 -8.71 -12.14
N CYS A 102 10.11 -9.18 -11.39
CA CYS A 102 11.40 -9.59 -11.94
C CYS A 102 11.34 -11.01 -12.52
N PHE A 103 12.14 -11.27 -13.54
CA PHE A 103 12.34 -12.62 -14.09
C PHE A 103 13.66 -13.21 -13.60
N ARG A 104 13.67 -14.51 -13.31
CA ARG A 104 14.89 -15.28 -13.04
C ARG A 104 14.66 -16.76 -13.36
N ASP A 105 15.61 -17.39 -14.05
CA ASP A 105 15.61 -18.83 -14.35
C ASP A 105 14.29 -19.36 -14.99
N GLY A 106 13.64 -18.51 -15.80
CA GLY A 106 12.35 -18.79 -16.45
C GLY A 106 11.11 -18.55 -15.57
N GLN A 107 11.28 -18.27 -14.27
CA GLN A 107 10.20 -17.93 -13.34
C GLN A 107 10.04 -16.41 -13.21
N ARG A 108 8.79 -15.97 -12.98
CA ARG A 108 8.44 -14.58 -12.66
C ARG A 108 8.19 -14.45 -11.16
N TYR A 109 8.73 -13.40 -10.57
CA TYR A 109 8.61 -13.04 -9.15
C TYR A 109 7.89 -11.70 -9.03
N GLU A 110 7.13 -11.50 -7.95
CA GLU A 110 6.42 -10.22 -7.70
C GLU A 110 7.39 -9.12 -7.25
N GLU A 111 7.02 -7.85 -7.43
CA GLU A 111 7.80 -6.71 -6.95
C GLU A 111 8.02 -6.81 -5.43
N GLY A 112 9.25 -6.53 -4.96
CA GLY A 112 9.64 -6.71 -3.56
C GLY A 112 9.96 -8.15 -3.15
N SER A 113 9.80 -9.15 -4.03
CA SER A 113 10.24 -10.53 -3.75
C SER A 113 11.72 -10.58 -3.38
N VAL A 114 12.06 -11.36 -2.35
CA VAL A 114 13.45 -11.59 -1.92
C VAL A 114 13.83 -13.04 -2.20
N ILE A 115 14.94 -13.24 -2.90
CA ILE A 115 15.54 -14.55 -3.15
C ILE A 115 16.98 -14.58 -2.64
N LYS A 116 17.51 -15.78 -2.37
CA LYS A 116 18.91 -15.96 -1.97
C LYS A 116 19.70 -16.59 -3.11
N ASP A 117 20.76 -15.91 -3.52
CA ASP A 117 21.68 -16.32 -4.57
C ASP A 117 23.05 -16.58 -3.97
N ASN A 118 23.39 -17.87 -3.80
CA ASN A 118 24.51 -18.32 -2.97
C ASN A 118 24.46 -17.63 -1.58
N CYS A 119 25.42 -16.78 -1.24
CA CYS A 119 25.44 -16.04 0.03
C CYS A 119 24.69 -14.69 -0.02
N ASN A 120 24.37 -14.19 -1.22
CA ASN A 120 23.79 -12.88 -1.41
C ASN A 120 22.26 -12.90 -1.36
N SER A 121 21.67 -11.83 -0.84
CA SER A 121 20.22 -11.61 -0.86
C SER A 121 19.89 -10.64 -1.99
N CYS A 122 18.94 -11.01 -2.85
CA CYS A 122 18.50 -10.24 -4.00
C CYS A 122 17.04 -9.86 -3.85
N THR A 123 16.75 -8.57 -3.81
CA THR A 123 15.39 -8.03 -3.77
C THR A 123 14.98 -7.57 -5.17
N CYS A 124 13.80 -8.02 -5.63
CA CYS A 124 13.20 -7.51 -6.85
C CYS A 124 12.75 -6.06 -6.64
N SER A 125 13.21 -5.15 -7.49
CA SER A 125 12.78 -3.75 -7.45
C SER A 125 12.82 -3.11 -8.83
N GLY A 126 11.64 -2.82 -9.39
CA GLY A 126 11.47 -2.21 -10.71
C GLY A 126 12.01 -3.09 -11.83
N GLN A 127 11.52 -4.34 -11.91
CA GLN A 127 11.97 -5.38 -12.86
C GLN A 127 13.44 -5.82 -12.73
N GLN A 128 14.24 -5.21 -11.86
CA GLN A 128 15.67 -5.51 -11.67
C GLN A 128 15.94 -6.17 -10.30
N TRP A 129 16.87 -7.13 -10.28
CA TRP A 129 17.37 -7.74 -9.05
C TRP A 129 18.45 -6.87 -8.40
N LYS A 130 18.15 -6.31 -7.23
CA LYS A 130 19.12 -5.58 -6.40
C LYS A 130 19.72 -6.55 -5.39
N CYS A 131 20.89 -7.08 -5.71
CA CYS A 131 21.61 -8.05 -4.88
C CYS A 131 22.66 -7.38 -3.98
N SER A 132 22.79 -7.88 -2.75
CA SER A 132 23.97 -7.63 -1.91
C SER A 132 25.26 -8.06 -2.63
N GLN A 133 26.40 -7.46 -2.26
CA GLN A 133 27.70 -7.66 -2.92
C GLN A 133 28.71 -8.30 -1.97
N HIS A 134 28.31 -9.36 -1.26
CA HIS A 134 29.21 -10.13 -0.42
C HIS A 134 30.01 -11.12 -1.26
N VAL A 135 31.30 -11.25 -0.95
CA VAL A 135 32.14 -12.33 -1.48
C VAL A 135 31.73 -13.63 -0.81
N CYS A 136 31.22 -14.60 -1.58
CA CYS A 136 30.82 -15.89 -1.05
C CYS A 136 32.02 -16.82 -0.83
N LEU A 137 31.90 -17.73 0.14
CA LEU A 137 32.95 -18.70 0.48
C LEU A 137 33.18 -19.72 -0.66
N ILE A 138 32.09 -20.19 -1.27
CA ILE A 138 32.11 -20.97 -2.50
C ILE A 138 31.87 -20.04 -3.69
N GLN A 139 32.78 -20.04 -4.67
CA GLN A 139 32.68 -19.27 -5.91
C GLN A 139 32.80 -20.23 -7.11
N PRO A 140 31.76 -20.40 -7.94
CA PRO A 140 31.80 -21.29 -9.10
C PRO A 140 32.96 -21.01 -10.07
N GLU A 141 33.28 -19.73 -10.30
CA GLU A 141 34.34 -19.26 -11.21
C GLU A 141 35.74 -19.52 -10.64
N LEU A 142 35.86 -19.70 -9.32
CA LEU A 142 37.09 -20.14 -8.67
C LEU A 142 37.25 -21.66 -8.82
N ILE A 143 36.17 -22.43 -8.59
CA ILE A 143 36.16 -23.89 -8.81
C ILE A 143 36.53 -24.22 -10.26
N GLU A 144 35.93 -23.52 -11.23
CA GLU A 144 36.21 -23.72 -12.66
C GLU A 144 37.66 -23.37 -13.01
N ARG A 145 38.22 -22.28 -12.45
CA ARG A 145 39.64 -21.92 -12.66
C ARG A 145 40.60 -22.95 -12.07
N VAL A 146 40.33 -23.44 -10.87
CA VAL A 146 41.16 -24.47 -10.22
C VAL A 146 41.15 -25.75 -11.06
N ASN A 147 39.96 -26.20 -11.49
CA ASN A 147 39.79 -27.43 -12.27
C ASN A 147 40.30 -27.34 -13.72
N LYS A 148 40.70 -26.15 -14.19
CA LYS A 148 41.41 -25.97 -15.48
C LYS A 148 42.92 -26.22 -15.37
N GLY A 149 43.48 -26.25 -14.16
CA GLY A 149 44.88 -26.59 -13.92
C GLY A 149 45.05 -28.07 -13.55
N ASP A 150 46.23 -28.62 -13.84
CA ASP A 150 46.62 -29.96 -13.40
C ASP A 150 47.39 -29.87 -12.07
N TYR A 151 46.68 -30.05 -10.97
CA TYR A 151 47.22 -29.98 -9.61
C TYR A 151 47.13 -31.32 -8.85
N GLY A 152 46.69 -32.40 -9.50
CA GLY A 152 46.44 -33.69 -8.84
C GLY A 152 45.21 -33.74 -7.92
N TRP A 153 44.41 -32.68 -7.84
CA TRP A 153 43.15 -32.61 -7.10
C TRP A 153 42.13 -31.71 -7.82
N THR A 154 40.84 -31.89 -7.54
CA THR A 154 39.75 -31.09 -8.11
C THR A 154 38.98 -30.35 -7.01
N ALA A 155 38.70 -29.06 -7.22
CA ALA A 155 37.74 -28.32 -6.43
C ALA A 155 36.31 -28.76 -6.75
N GLN A 156 35.42 -28.75 -5.75
CA GLN A 156 34.00 -29.08 -5.88
C GLN A 156 33.15 -28.13 -5.04
N ASN A 157 31.84 -28.08 -5.33
CA ASN A 157 30.87 -27.36 -4.53
C ASN A 157 30.41 -28.24 -3.36
N TYR A 158 30.54 -27.74 -2.13
CA TYR A 158 30.08 -28.42 -0.92
C TYR A 158 28.91 -27.65 -0.30
N SER A 159 27.74 -28.30 -0.22
CA SER A 159 26.50 -27.70 0.29
C SER A 159 26.64 -27.09 1.69
N GLN A 160 27.48 -27.66 2.56
CA GLN A 160 27.80 -27.16 3.91
C GLN A 160 28.51 -25.79 3.96
N PHE A 161 29.00 -25.30 2.82
CA PHE A 161 29.64 -24.00 2.65
C PHE A 161 28.90 -23.09 1.65
N TRP A 162 27.89 -23.63 0.95
CA TRP A 162 27.04 -22.83 0.06
C TRP A 162 26.20 -21.86 0.87
N GLY A 163 26.16 -20.60 0.45
CA GLY A 163 25.43 -19.56 1.16
C GLY A 163 26.10 -18.97 2.40
N MET A 164 27.35 -19.36 2.69
CA MET A 164 28.25 -18.65 3.61
C MET A 164 29.05 -17.58 2.87
N THR A 165 29.24 -16.44 3.51
CA THR A 165 30.20 -15.41 3.08
C THR A 165 31.64 -15.84 3.37
N LEU A 166 32.59 -15.23 2.67
CA LEU A 166 34.01 -15.44 2.91
C LEU A 166 34.42 -15.03 4.33
N GLU A 167 33.86 -13.92 4.85
CA GLU A 167 34.09 -13.44 6.22
C GLU A 167 33.65 -14.46 7.28
N GLU A 168 32.45 -15.05 7.12
CA GLU A 168 31.99 -16.15 7.97
C GLU A 168 32.91 -17.39 7.86
N GLY A 169 33.42 -17.68 6.66
CA GLY A 169 34.46 -18.70 6.45
C GLY A 169 35.71 -18.45 7.28
N PHE A 170 36.29 -17.25 7.18
CA PHE A 170 37.45 -16.84 8.00
C PHE A 170 37.17 -16.98 9.50
N LYS A 171 36.01 -16.47 9.95
CA LYS A 171 35.62 -16.39 11.36
C LYS A 171 35.29 -17.74 11.99
N TYR A 172 34.68 -18.66 11.24
CA TYR A 172 34.10 -19.89 11.79
C TYR A 172 34.70 -21.20 11.24
N ARG A 173 35.52 -21.17 10.18
CA ARG A 173 36.04 -22.40 9.53
C ARG A 173 37.56 -22.58 9.57
N LEU A 174 38.35 -21.53 9.81
CA LEU A 174 39.82 -21.65 9.82
C LEU A 174 40.40 -22.31 11.08
N GLY A 175 39.60 -22.51 12.13
CA GLY A 175 39.89 -23.51 13.18
C GLY A 175 41.07 -23.24 14.11
N THR A 176 41.88 -22.20 13.90
CA THR A 176 43.01 -21.86 14.77
C THR A 176 43.01 -20.37 15.13
N LEU A 177 42.90 -20.08 16.43
CA LEU A 177 43.51 -18.87 16.97
C LEU A 177 45.03 -18.92 16.67
N PRO A 178 45.72 -17.79 16.44
CA PRO A 178 47.16 -17.80 16.29
C PRO A 178 47.80 -18.49 17.51
N PRO A 179 48.73 -19.44 17.31
CA PRO A 179 49.37 -20.16 18.42
C PRO A 179 50.04 -19.17 19.37
N SER A 180 50.00 -19.47 20.67
CA SER A 180 50.61 -18.60 21.68
C SER A 180 52.13 -18.44 21.41
N PRO A 181 52.77 -17.34 21.86
CA PRO A 181 54.21 -17.17 21.72
C PRO A 181 55.02 -18.35 22.27
N MET A 182 54.51 -19.01 23.32
CA MET A 182 55.08 -20.23 23.88
C MET A 182 55.11 -21.39 22.88
N LEU A 183 54.02 -21.63 22.15
CA LEU A 183 53.95 -22.66 21.10
C LEU A 183 54.87 -22.32 19.91
N LEU A 184 54.96 -21.05 19.54
CA LEU A 184 55.88 -20.57 18.49
C LEU A 184 57.36 -20.66 18.89
N SER A 185 57.66 -20.71 20.20
CA SER A 185 59.01 -20.89 20.74
C SER A 185 59.40 -22.34 21.04
N MET A 186 58.55 -23.33 20.71
CA MET A 186 58.90 -24.74 20.90
C MET A 186 59.91 -25.19 19.85
N ASN A 187 61.00 -25.80 20.31
CA ASN A 187 61.96 -26.49 19.45
C ASN A 187 61.54 -27.95 19.22
N GLU A 188 62.01 -28.54 18.12
CA GLU A 188 61.78 -29.95 17.82
C GLU A 188 62.40 -30.88 18.88
N VAL A 189 61.69 -31.95 19.23
CA VAL A 189 62.20 -32.99 20.13
C VAL A 189 62.83 -34.09 19.29
N THR A 190 64.16 -34.08 19.18
CA THR A 190 64.91 -35.16 18.54
C THR A 190 64.96 -36.38 19.45
N VAL A 191 64.18 -37.41 19.13
CA VAL A 191 64.25 -38.72 19.82
C VAL A 191 65.23 -39.61 19.08
N SER A 192 66.38 -39.87 19.70
CA SER A 192 67.31 -40.90 19.23
C SER A 192 66.73 -42.29 19.49
N VAL A 193 66.06 -42.86 18.48
CA VAL A 193 65.61 -44.26 18.52
C VAL A 193 66.85 -45.16 18.48
N LEU A 194 67.10 -45.92 19.55
CA LEU A 194 68.14 -46.94 19.58
C LEU A 194 67.75 -48.09 18.62
N PRO A 195 68.68 -48.68 17.84
CA PRO A 195 68.32 -49.65 16.81
C PRO A 195 67.66 -50.95 17.31
N ASP A 196 67.84 -51.32 18.58
CA ASP A 196 67.61 -52.69 19.06
C ASP A 196 66.52 -52.80 20.15
N SER A 197 65.33 -52.28 19.87
CA SER A 197 64.12 -52.65 20.64
C SER A 197 62.86 -52.79 19.78
N CYS A 198 62.93 -53.70 18.79
CA CYS A 198 61.73 -54.39 18.30
C CYS A 198 61.08 -55.19 19.43
N VAL A 199 60.29 -54.53 20.29
CA VAL A 199 59.38 -55.20 21.20
C VAL A 199 58.27 -55.80 20.36
N TYR A 200 58.34 -57.11 20.13
CA TYR A 200 57.23 -57.88 19.57
C TYR A 200 56.01 -57.70 20.47
N VAL A 201 55.02 -56.93 20.00
CA VAL A 201 53.66 -57.01 20.53
C VAL A 201 53.05 -58.27 19.95
N CYS A 202 53.13 -59.38 20.69
CA CYS A 202 52.32 -60.55 20.38
C CYS A 202 50.84 -60.21 20.58
N LEU A 203 50.03 -60.57 19.59
CA LEU A 203 48.56 -60.63 19.66
C LEU A 203 48.11 -61.79 20.56
#